data_AF-A0A7W1HE75-F1
#
_entry.id   AF-A0A7W1HE75-F1
#
_cell.length_a   1.000
_cell.length_b   1.000
_cell.length_c   1.000
_cell.angle_alpha   90.00
_cell.angle_beta   90.00
_cell.angle_gamma   90.00
#
_symmetry.space_group_name_H-M   'P 1'
#
loop_
_entity.id
_entity.type
_entity.pdbx_description
1 polymer ?
#
loop_
_entity_poly.entity_id
_entity_poly.type
_entity_poly.pdbx_seq_one_letter_code
_entity_poly.pdbx_strand_id
1 'polypeptide(L)' 'MNNETVTAMPQQVPPDVILSQMIWGGLMQQCICVATKLDIPDLLAEKPQTVAELAAQTDTHESSLYRVLRLLA' A
#
# COMPACT_ATOMS: atom_id res chain seq x y z
N MET A 1 37.57 4.41 -34.27
CA MET A 1 37.81 3.09 -33.65
C MET A 1 38.10 3.35 -32.17
N ASN A 2 37.28 2.97 -31.18
CA ASN A 2 36.20 1.98 -31.13
C ASN A 2 35.18 2.40 -30.06
N ASN A 3 33.89 2.27 -30.38
CA ASN A 3 32.81 2.22 -29.41
C ASN A 3 32.75 0.80 -28.84
N GLU A 4 33.25 0.58 -27.64
CA GLU A 4 32.87 -0.60 -26.85
C GLU A 4 31.52 -0.32 -26.17
N THR A 5 30.45 -0.72 -26.85
CA THR A 5 29.14 -0.87 -26.24
C THR A 5 29.25 -1.89 -25.11
N VAL A 6 29.35 -1.42 -23.87
CA VAL A 6 29.16 -2.26 -22.68
C VAL A 6 27.70 -2.72 -22.71
N THR A 7 27.47 -3.91 -23.25
CA THR A 7 26.21 -4.65 -23.10
C THR A 7 26.09 -5.05 -21.62
N ALA A 8 25.45 -4.20 -20.82
CA ALA A 8 25.09 -4.54 -19.45
C ALA A 8 24.18 -5.79 -19.47
N MET A 9 24.62 -6.87 -18.82
CA MET A 9 23.77 -8.04 -18.59
C MET A 9 22.57 -7.61 -17.72
N PRO A 10 21.34 -8.08 -18.00
CA PRO A 10 20.19 -7.74 -17.16
C PRO A 10 20.46 -8.24 -15.74
N GLN A 11 20.53 -7.31 -14.78
CA GLN A 11 20.71 -7.65 -13.38
C GLN A 11 19.45 -8.38 -12.89
N GLN A 12 19.56 -9.70 -12.73
CA GLN A 12 18.44 -10.54 -12.34
C GLN A 12 18.03 -10.20 -10.91
N VAL A 13 16.76 -9.83 -10.71
CA VAL A 13 16.24 -9.45 -9.39
C VAL A 13 16.35 -10.65 -8.43
N PRO A 14 16.91 -10.48 -7.21
CA PRO A 14 17.02 -11.56 -6.24
C PRO A 14 15.65 -12.19 -5.90
N PRO A 15 15.56 -13.52 -5.70
CA PRO A 15 14.28 -14.18 -5.42
C PRO A 15 13.53 -13.65 -4.19
N ASP A 16 14.23 -13.24 -3.15
CA ASP A 16 13.66 -12.65 -1.93
C ASP A 16 12.98 -11.30 -2.20
N VAL A 17 13.52 -10.51 -3.13
CA VAL A 17 12.92 -9.25 -3.59
C VAL A 17 11.67 -9.50 -4.40
N ILE A 18 11.64 -10.56 -5.24
CA ILE A 18 10.43 -10.95 -5.99
C ILE A 18 9.32 -11.37 -5.03
N LEU A 19 9.63 -12.23 -4.05
CA LEU A 19 8.66 -12.67 -3.04
C LEU A 19 8.13 -11.50 -2.21
N SER A 20 9.02 -10.60 -1.80
CA SER A 20 8.65 -9.40 -1.04
C SER A 20 7.68 -8.50 -1.83
N GLN A 21 7.91 -8.32 -3.14
CA GLN A 21 7.00 -7.57 -4.00
C GLN A 21 5.62 -8.23 -4.13
N MET A 22 5.56 -9.56 -4.26
CA MET A 22 4.30 -10.30 -4.33
C MET A 22 3.50 -10.17 -3.03
N ILE A 23 4.16 -10.30 -1.87
CA ILE A 23 3.54 -10.13 -0.56
C ILE A 23 3.03 -8.70 -0.40
N TRP A 24 3.84 -7.70 -0.73
CA TRP A 24 3.42 -6.31 -0.61
C TRP A 24 2.28 -5.94 -1.55
N GLY A 25 2.29 -6.45 -2.79
CA GLY A 25 1.19 -6.27 -3.73
C GLY A 25 -0.13 -6.82 -3.20
N GLY A 26 -0.11 -8.03 -2.62
CA GLY A 26 -1.29 -8.62 -2.00
C GLY A 26 -1.81 -7.82 -0.80
N LEU A 27 -0.90 -7.36 0.06
CA LEU A 27 -1.25 -6.54 1.23
C LEU A 27 -1.84 -5.18 0.83
N MET A 28 -1.30 -4.52 -0.20
CA MET A 28 -1.87 -3.29 -0.73
C MET A 28 -3.28 -3.51 -1.27
N GLN A 29 -3.49 -4.53 -2.11
CA GLN A 29 -4.82 -4.84 -2.64
C GLN A 29 -5.84 -5.08 -1.51
N GLN A 30 -5.44 -5.83 -0.48
CA GLN A 30 -6.31 -6.10 0.67
C GLN A 30 -6.63 -4.82 1.45
N CYS A 31 -5.65 -3.96 1.69
CA CYS A 31 -5.85 -2.71 2.41
C CYS A 31 -6.77 -1.74 1.65
N ILE A 32 -6.61 -1.63 0.32
CA ILE A 32 -7.53 -0.85 -0.52
C ILE A 32 -8.95 -1.41 -0.39
N CYS A 33 -9.12 -2.72 -0.54
CA CYS A 33 -10.43 -3.36 -0.44
C CYS A 33 -11.10 -3.14 0.94
N VAL A 34 -10.33 -3.24 2.02
CA VAL A 34 -10.82 -2.99 3.39
C VAL A 34 -11.20 -1.52 3.55
N ALA A 35 -10.36 -0.58 3.13
CA ALA A 35 -10.65 0.85 3.24
C ALA A 35 -11.92 1.24 2.49
N THR A 36 -12.11 0.72 1.26
CA THR A 36 -13.33 0.95 0.48
C THR A 36 -14.57 0.29 1.11
N LYS A 37 -14.45 -0.91 1.69
CA LYS A 37 -15.59 -1.57 2.38
C LYS A 37 -16.05 -0.85 3.65
N LEU A 38 -15.19 -0.03 4.23
CA LEU A 38 -15.48 0.80 5.39
C LEU A 38 -15.88 2.23 4.99
N ASP A 39 -16.08 2.49 3.69
CA ASP A 39 -16.43 3.81 3.12
C ASP A 39 -15.43 4.92 3.49
N ILE A 40 -14.19 4.57 3.83
CA ILE A 40 -13.15 5.55 4.22
C ILE A 40 -12.87 6.58 3.13
N PRO A 41 -12.77 6.21 1.83
CA PRO A 41 -12.55 7.20 0.77
C PRO A 41 -13.64 8.26 0.72
N ASP A 42 -14.90 7.84 0.89
CA ASP A 42 -16.06 8.74 0.87
C ASP A 42 -16.08 9.64 2.11
N LEU A 43 -15.81 9.09 3.30
CA LEU A 43 -15.67 9.87 4.54
C LEU A 43 -14.58 10.95 4.45
N LEU A 44 -13.44 10.61 3.83
CA LEU A 44 -12.32 11.55 3.62
C LEU A 44 -12.56 12.55 2.49
N ALA A 45 -13.42 12.22 1.51
CA ALA A 45 -13.80 13.14 0.44
C ALA A 45 -14.60 14.34 0.95
N GLU A 46 -15.37 14.15 2.03
CA GLU A 46 -16.10 15.24 2.67
C GLU A 46 -15.18 16.21 3.43
N LYS A 47 -14.24 15.67 4.20
CA LYS A 47 -13.26 16.45 4.97
C LYS A 47 -12.06 15.61 5.42
N PRO A 48 -10.91 16.24 5.71
CA PRO A 48 -9.83 15.59 6.44
C PRO A 48 -10.33 15.12 7.82
N GLN A 49 -10.05 13.86 8.18
CA GLN A 49 -10.40 13.27 9.46
C GLN A 49 -9.22 12.54 10.08
N THR A 50 -9.22 12.48 11.41
CA THR A 50 -8.25 11.67 12.16
C THR A 50 -8.62 10.20 12.13
N VAL A 51 -7.65 9.32 12.39
CA VAL A 51 -7.93 7.87 12.45
C VAL A 51 -8.89 7.52 13.58
N ALA A 52 -8.83 8.22 14.72
CA ALA A 52 -9.78 8.04 15.81
C ALA A 52 -11.23 8.36 15.38
N GLU A 53 -11.44 9.45 14.63
CA GLU A 53 -12.77 9.81 14.10
C GLU A 53 -13.27 8.79 13.07
N LEU A 54 -12.41 8.32 12.17
CA LEU A 54 -12.77 7.30 11.19
C LEU A 54 -13.09 5.96 11.87
N ALA A 55 -12.32 5.57 12.88
CA ALA A 55 -12.55 4.37 13.65
C ALA A 55 -13.90 4.40 14.38
N ALA A 56 -14.24 5.54 14.98
CA ALA A 56 -15.53 5.74 15.64
C ALA A 56 -16.71 5.70 14.65
N GLN A 57 -16.58 6.30 13.45
CA GLN A 57 -17.64 6.30 12.43
C GLN A 57 -17.86 4.93 11.79
N THR A 58 -16.81 4.13 11.67
CA THR A 58 -16.85 2.82 11.00
C THR A 58 -16.99 1.64 11.96
N ASP A 59 -17.11 1.90 13.27
CA ASP A 59 -17.11 0.89 14.34
C ASP A 59 -15.93 -0.08 14.23
N THR A 60 -14.72 0.47 14.04
CA THR A 60 -13.49 -0.31 13.90
C THR A 60 -12.47 0.01 14.99
N HIS A 61 -11.52 -0.91 15.18
CA HIS A 61 -10.43 -0.69 16.12
C HIS A 61 -9.40 0.31 15.56
N GLU A 62 -9.20 1.43 16.25
CA GLU A 62 -8.33 2.53 15.82
C GLU A 62 -6.92 2.07 15.43
N SER A 63 -6.24 1.26 16.25
CA SER A 63 -4.87 0.83 15.95
C SER A 63 -4.78 -0.09 14.71
N SER A 64 -5.84 -0.84 14.42
CA SER A 64 -5.91 -1.71 13.24
C SER A 64 -6.15 -0.87 11.99
N LEU A 65 -7.11 0.05 12.06
CA LEU A 65 -7.39 1.00 10.99
C LEU A 65 -6.16 1.86 10.67
N TYR A 66 -5.44 2.33 11.70
CA TYR A 66 -4.18 3.05 11.54
C TYR A 66 -3.15 2.29 10.71
N ARG A 67 -2.97 0.99 10.97
CA ARG A 67 -2.00 0.16 10.23
C ARG A 67 -2.40 0.01 8.75
N VAL A 68 -3.70 -0.12 8.48
CA VAL A 68 -4.24 -0.19 7.11
C VAL A 68 -4.00 1.14 6.40
N LEU A 69 -4.41 2.27 6.99
CA LEU A 69 -4.26 3.58 6.36
C LEU A 69 -2.79 3.98 6.20
N ARG A 70 -1.92 3.64 7.15
CA ARG A 70 -0.48 3.85 7.03
C ARG A 70 0.13 3.08 5.86
N LEU A 71 -0.41 1.91 5.52
CA LEU A 71 0.07 1.20 4.34
C LEU A 71 -0.30 1.91 3.03
N LEU A 72 -1.40 2.66 3.02
CA LEU A 72 -1.95 3.31 1.82
C LEU A 72 -1.45 4.76 1.62
N ALA A 73 -0.72 5.33 2.59
CA ALA A 73 -0.29 6.73 2.61
C ALA A 73 1.12 6.94 2.03
#